data_AF-A0A7V9P2W0-F1
#
_entry.id   AF-A0A7V9P2W0-F1
#
_cell.length_a   1.000
_cell.length_b   1.000
_cell.length_c   1.000
_cell.angle_alpha   90.00
_cell.angle_beta   90.00
_cell.angle_gamma   90.00
#
_symmetry.space_group_name_H-M   'P 1'
#
loop_
_entity.id
_entity.type
_entity.pdbx_description
1 polymer ?
#
loop_
_entity_poly.entity_id
_entity_poly.type
_entity_poly.pdbx_seq_one_letter_code
_entity_poly.pdbx_strand_id
1 'polypeptide(L)'
;MKTKLKSLLAIVLLGSAITTRSQNVSYQIIENDPDKRNLFIHLNPFNTQAYLSDITIGYNIQATWLAAKHLQFQVDYRKAYLDENATGIFSPVGLKKSSQLEIGGIFNIVNKKKNKSHRIVLKSSSSGRYTYTSSIYVTGEARKIIGFRGGLLTLFSNHKVNNDFTKKADGMQGKRADGTVSYLRDSINFETINFTARSIGLYGGIDFKTIKQLIVSAEGYGTKSNKIMNNFYLDVLFTPLVKYDLKLNTGQAYMSNVDINIPENKRKILGWRLGWQYTLNQPCGFNAKMELGQQPGLASKSFFLTFGFGMTIGLKTKELPI
;
A
#
# COMPACT_ATOMS: atom_id res chain seq x y z
N MET A 1 27.13 28.15 -14.10
CA MET A 1 25.75 27.70 -13.80
C MET A 1 25.50 27.26 -12.35
N LYS A 2 26.46 26.72 -11.60
CA LYS A 2 26.26 26.19 -10.23
C LYS A 2 25.99 27.25 -9.14
N THR A 3 26.28 28.52 -9.38
CA THR A 3 26.14 29.61 -8.39
C THR A 3 24.74 30.25 -8.36
N LYS A 4 24.00 30.21 -9.47
CA LYS A 4 22.64 30.81 -9.56
C LYS A 4 21.54 29.97 -8.90
N LEU A 5 21.77 28.66 -8.69
CA LEU A 5 20.80 27.76 -8.05
C LEU A 5 20.77 27.94 -6.51
N LYS A 6 21.92 28.30 -5.90
CA LYS A 6 22.02 28.50 -4.45
C LYS A 6 21.33 29.80 -3.99
N SER A 7 21.40 30.85 -4.81
CA SER A 7 20.71 32.11 -4.54
C SER A 7 19.19 32.02 -4.73
N LEU A 8 18.70 31.21 -5.67
CA LEU A 8 17.26 30.96 -5.83
C LEU A 8 16.67 30.20 -4.64
N LEU A 9 17.41 29.23 -4.08
CA LEU A 9 16.98 28.46 -2.90
C LEU A 9 16.88 29.33 -1.64
N ALA A 10 17.77 30.32 -1.50
CA ALA A 10 17.75 31.26 -0.37
C ALA A 10 16.55 32.22 -0.41
N ILE A 11 16.14 32.67 -1.61
CA ILE A 11 14.99 33.56 -1.80
C ILE A 11 13.66 32.84 -1.52
N VAL A 12 13.56 31.54 -1.83
CA VAL A 12 12.38 30.72 -1.48
C VAL A 12 12.29 30.45 0.03
N LEU A 13 13.43 30.40 0.74
CA LEU A 13 13.46 30.23 2.20
C LEU A 13 13.15 31.52 2.98
N LEU A 14 13.46 32.69 2.45
CA LEU A 14 13.24 33.98 3.12
C LEU A 14 11.81 34.55 2.95
N GLY A 15 11.04 34.08 1.97
CA GLY A 15 9.67 34.56 1.69
C GLY A 15 8.55 34.03 2.58
N SER A 16 8.84 33.25 3.62
CA SER A 16 7.83 32.58 4.46
C SER A 16 7.84 33.01 5.93
N ALA A 17 8.28 34.25 6.21
CA ALA A 17 8.00 34.92 7.48
C ALA A 17 6.54 35.40 7.52
N ILE A 18 5.59 34.46 7.45
CA ILE A 18 4.18 34.74 7.74
C ILE A 18 4.12 35.05 9.23
N THR A 19 3.72 36.28 9.55
CA THR A 19 3.46 36.75 10.90
C THR A 19 2.40 35.87 11.56
N THR A 20 2.85 34.88 12.34
CA THR A 20 1.98 34.11 13.23
C THR A 20 1.49 35.03 14.34
N ARG A 21 0.35 35.70 14.13
CA ARG A 21 -0.42 36.25 15.23
C ARG A 21 -0.88 35.06 16.08
N SER A 22 -0.26 34.90 17.26
CA SER A 22 -0.73 33.96 18.28
C SER A 22 -2.13 34.39 18.67
N GLN A 23 -3.15 33.68 18.16
CA GLN A 23 -4.51 33.82 18.66
C GLN A 23 -4.53 33.08 20.00
N ASN A 24 -4.56 33.83 21.10
CA ASN A 24 -4.78 33.28 22.43
C ASN A 24 -6.26 32.87 22.52
N VAL A 25 -6.57 31.64 22.11
CA VAL A 25 -7.87 31.01 22.31
C VAL A 25 -7.75 30.12 23.53
N SER A 26 -8.58 30.36 24.56
CA SER A 26 -8.68 29.48 25.72
C SER A 26 -9.19 28.10 25.28
N TYR A 27 -8.63 27.04 25.85
CA TYR A 27 -9.05 25.68 25.54
C TYR A 27 -8.99 24.76 26.77
N GLN A 28 -9.81 23.72 26.74
CA GLN A 28 -9.79 22.62 27.71
C GLN A 28 -9.53 21.31 26.97
N ILE A 29 -8.60 20.49 27.48
CA ILE A 29 -8.37 19.14 26.96
C ILE A 29 -9.48 18.22 27.49
N ILE A 30 -10.29 17.67 26.60
CA ILE A 30 -11.36 16.72 26.93
C ILE A 30 -10.81 15.30 26.97
N GLU A 31 -9.96 14.95 26.01
CA GLU A 31 -9.43 13.60 25.87
C GLU A 31 -8.02 13.65 25.28
N ASN A 32 -7.10 12.88 25.87
CA ASN A 32 -5.72 12.77 25.43
C ASN A 32 -5.21 11.35 25.72
N ASP A 33 -5.65 10.37 24.94
CA ASP A 33 -5.28 8.96 25.13
C ASP A 33 -4.99 8.25 23.80
N PRO A 34 -3.72 8.19 23.36
CA PRO A 34 -3.35 7.49 22.13
C PRO A 34 -3.63 5.97 22.17
N ASP A 35 -3.90 5.37 23.32
CA ASP A 35 -4.14 3.93 23.50
C ASP A 35 -5.61 3.55 23.59
N LYS A 36 -6.52 4.52 23.37
CA LYS A 36 -7.97 4.31 23.42
C LYS A 36 -8.45 3.18 22.52
N ARG A 37 -7.70 2.84 21.46
CA ARG A 37 -8.00 1.73 20.54
C ARG A 37 -6.74 0.94 20.24
N ASN A 38 -6.90 -0.37 20.14
CA ASN A 38 -5.80 -1.28 19.84
C ASN A 38 -6.14 -2.27 18.72
N LEU A 39 -7.39 -2.39 18.28
CA LEU A 39 -7.75 -3.18 17.10
C LEU A 39 -8.33 -2.27 16.01
N PHE A 40 -7.82 -2.39 14.80
CA PHE A 40 -8.26 -1.63 13.63
C PHE A 40 -8.60 -2.59 12.51
N ILE A 41 -9.82 -2.48 11.98
CA ILE A 41 -10.26 -3.21 10.79
C ILE A 41 -10.49 -2.18 9.69
N HIS A 42 -9.75 -2.29 8.59
CA HIS A 42 -9.84 -1.43 7.43
C HIS A 42 -10.61 -2.15 6.33
N LEU A 43 -11.63 -1.47 5.81
CA LEU A 43 -12.45 -1.91 4.69
C LEU A 43 -12.26 -0.88 3.57
N ASN A 44 -11.42 -1.22 2.61
CA ASN A 44 -11.04 -0.37 1.50
C ASN A 44 -11.72 -0.92 0.24
N PRO A 45 -12.94 -0.46 -0.11
CA PRO A 45 -13.64 -0.95 -1.30
C PRO A 45 -12.94 -0.56 -2.61
N PHE A 46 -12.08 0.46 -2.56
CA PHE A 46 -11.26 0.90 -3.68
C PHE A 46 -9.80 0.70 -3.33
N ASN A 47 -9.18 -0.26 -3.99
CA ASN A 47 -7.76 -0.55 -3.97
C ASN A 47 -7.30 -0.70 -5.42
N THR A 48 -6.57 0.27 -5.94
CA THR A 48 -5.99 0.21 -7.28
C THR A 48 -4.59 -0.35 -7.16
N GLN A 49 -4.23 -1.29 -8.03
CA GLN A 49 -2.86 -1.76 -8.18
C GLN A 49 -2.48 -1.62 -9.65
N ALA A 50 -1.48 -0.77 -9.91
CA ALA A 50 -0.95 -0.51 -11.22
C ALA A 50 0.47 -1.09 -11.31
N TYR A 51 0.66 -2.00 -12.25
CA TYR A 51 1.97 -2.34 -12.82
C TYR A 51 2.15 -1.54 -14.10
N LEU A 52 3.39 -1.44 -14.62
CA LEU A 52 3.73 -0.63 -15.80
C LEU A 52 2.82 -0.82 -17.03
N SER A 53 2.07 -1.92 -17.14
CA SER A 53 1.07 -2.13 -18.20
C SER A 53 -0.28 -2.66 -17.73
N ASP A 54 -0.45 -2.92 -16.43
CA ASP A 54 -1.59 -3.69 -15.95
C ASP A 54 -2.23 -2.94 -14.78
N ILE A 55 -3.48 -2.49 -14.94
CA ILE A 55 -4.23 -1.82 -13.89
C ILE A 55 -5.32 -2.75 -13.40
N THR A 56 -5.37 -2.93 -12.08
CA THR A 56 -6.44 -3.65 -11.41
C THR A 56 -7.11 -2.75 -10.38
N ILE A 57 -8.42 -2.92 -10.21
CA ILE A 57 -9.21 -2.27 -9.17
C ILE A 57 -9.88 -3.36 -8.35
N GLY A 58 -9.70 -3.29 -7.05
CA GLY A 58 -10.11 -4.31 -6.10
C GLY A 58 -10.58 -3.72 -4.79
N TYR A 59 -10.86 -4.61 -3.85
CA TYR A 59 -11.03 -4.25 -2.46
C TYR A 59 -9.86 -4.76 -1.63
N ASN A 60 -9.68 -4.16 -0.46
CA ASN A 60 -8.72 -4.55 0.55
C ASN A 60 -9.38 -4.61 1.93
N ILE A 61 -9.20 -5.73 2.62
CA ILE A 61 -9.60 -5.93 4.01
C ILE A 61 -8.33 -6.12 4.83
N GLN A 62 -8.10 -5.27 5.82
CA GLN A 62 -6.91 -5.34 6.65
C GLN A 62 -7.29 -5.26 8.13
N ALA A 63 -6.74 -6.15 8.95
CA ALA A 63 -6.87 -6.09 10.40
C ALA A 63 -5.48 -5.83 11.02
N THR A 64 -5.38 -4.88 11.93
CA THR A 64 -4.17 -4.59 12.71
C THR A 64 -4.52 -4.58 14.19
N TRP A 65 -3.88 -5.44 14.97
CA TRP A 65 -4.08 -5.55 16.41
C TRP A 65 -2.78 -5.23 17.17
N LEU A 66 -2.79 -4.15 17.95
CA LEU A 66 -1.76 -3.77 18.92
C LEU A 66 -1.95 -4.62 20.19
N ALA A 67 -1.66 -5.91 20.08
CA ALA A 67 -1.99 -6.90 21.11
C ALA A 67 -1.26 -6.68 22.45
N ALA A 68 -0.01 -6.23 22.41
CA ALA A 68 0.80 -5.95 23.59
C ALA A 68 1.75 -4.76 23.35
N LYS A 69 2.50 -4.37 24.38
CA LYS A 69 3.52 -3.31 24.27
C LYS A 69 4.56 -3.63 23.20
N HIS A 70 4.95 -4.91 23.11
CA HIS A 70 6.01 -5.39 22.22
C HIS A 70 5.52 -6.13 20.98
N LEU A 71 4.22 -6.42 20.85
CA LEU A 71 3.70 -7.28 19.79
C LEU A 71 2.48 -6.69 19.11
N GLN A 72 2.47 -6.77 17.79
CA GLN A 72 1.30 -6.48 16.95
C GLN A 72 1.06 -7.62 15.97
N PHE A 73 -0.20 -7.84 15.60
CA PHE A 73 -0.60 -8.77 14.54
C PHE A 73 -1.23 -8.02 13.38
N GLN A 74 -0.99 -8.49 12.16
CA GLN A 74 -1.53 -7.91 10.95
C GLN A 74 -1.95 -8.99 9.96
N VAL A 75 -3.16 -8.82 9.41
CA VAL A 75 -3.67 -9.58 8.28
C VAL A 75 -4.12 -8.58 7.21
N ASP A 76 -3.74 -8.80 5.97
CA ASP A 76 -4.08 -7.94 4.83
C ASP A 76 -4.47 -8.84 3.64
N TYR A 77 -5.73 -8.74 3.23
CA TYR A 77 -6.27 -9.46 2.08
C TYR A 77 -6.71 -8.47 1.00
N ARG A 78 -6.35 -8.75 -0.24
CA ARG A 78 -6.68 -7.93 -1.41
C ARG A 78 -7.21 -8.81 -2.51
N LYS A 79 -8.22 -8.32 -3.21
CA LYS A 79 -8.79 -9.02 -4.37
C LYS A 79 -9.29 -8.03 -5.40
N ALA A 80 -8.87 -8.20 -6.65
CA ALA A 80 -9.41 -7.44 -7.76
C ALA A 80 -10.83 -7.87 -8.11
N TYR A 81 -11.69 -6.89 -8.38
CA TYR A 81 -12.99 -7.10 -9.00
C TYR A 81 -13.03 -6.56 -10.43
N LEU A 82 -12.15 -5.62 -10.80
CA LEU A 82 -11.81 -5.26 -12.18
C LEU A 82 -10.34 -5.57 -12.40
N ASP A 83 -10.05 -6.40 -13.38
CA ASP A 83 -8.69 -6.82 -13.72
C ASP A 83 -8.61 -6.85 -15.24
N GLU A 84 -7.93 -5.88 -15.83
CA GLU A 84 -7.84 -5.72 -17.29
C GLU A 84 -7.32 -6.99 -17.99
N ASN A 85 -6.56 -7.81 -17.28
CA ASN A 85 -6.02 -9.06 -17.80
C ASN A 85 -7.02 -10.22 -17.73
N ALA A 86 -8.02 -10.15 -16.86
CA ALA A 86 -9.04 -11.19 -16.69
C ALA A 86 -10.40 -10.86 -17.32
N THR A 87 -10.68 -9.58 -17.60
CA THR A 87 -12.01 -9.14 -18.09
C THR A 87 -11.98 -8.44 -19.46
N GLY A 88 -10.84 -8.42 -20.16
CA GLY A 88 -10.74 -7.88 -21.51
C GLY A 88 -11.33 -8.80 -22.58
N ILE A 89 -11.67 -8.24 -23.76
CA ILE A 89 -12.28 -8.95 -24.91
C ILE A 89 -11.45 -10.17 -25.37
N PHE A 90 -10.13 -10.11 -25.18
CA PHE A 90 -9.18 -11.18 -25.55
C PHE A 90 -8.68 -11.99 -24.34
N SER A 91 -9.43 -11.99 -23.23
CA SER A 91 -9.06 -12.74 -22.02
C SER A 91 -9.64 -14.16 -22.05
N PRO A 92 -8.87 -15.18 -21.64
CA PRO A 92 -9.38 -16.54 -21.54
C PRO A 92 -10.59 -16.64 -20.63
N VAL A 93 -11.57 -17.45 -21.03
CA VAL A 93 -12.77 -17.70 -20.22
C VAL A 93 -12.36 -18.33 -18.88
N GLY A 94 -12.89 -17.78 -17.78
CA GLY A 94 -12.67 -18.32 -16.44
C GLY A 94 -11.35 -17.93 -15.78
N LEU A 95 -10.63 -16.93 -16.29
CA LEU A 95 -9.43 -16.42 -15.64
C LEU A 95 -9.78 -15.86 -14.24
N LYS A 96 -9.13 -16.40 -13.20
CA LYS A 96 -9.31 -15.91 -11.83
C LYS A 96 -8.69 -14.52 -11.72
N LYS A 97 -9.32 -13.58 -11.02
CA LYS A 97 -8.79 -12.21 -10.81
C LYS A 97 -7.62 -12.21 -9.83
N SER A 98 -6.77 -11.18 -9.90
CA SER A 98 -5.65 -11.02 -8.97
C SER A 98 -6.10 -11.03 -7.50
N SER A 99 -5.28 -11.62 -6.64
CA SER A 99 -5.50 -11.64 -5.19
C SER A 99 -4.18 -11.75 -4.43
N GLN A 100 -4.17 -11.22 -3.22
CA GLN A 100 -3.01 -11.20 -2.34
C GLN A 100 -3.45 -11.40 -0.90
N LEU A 101 -2.68 -12.18 -0.15
CA LEU A 101 -2.88 -12.37 1.28
C LEU A 101 -1.54 -12.24 1.99
N GLU A 102 -1.50 -11.37 2.99
CA GLU A 102 -0.38 -11.22 3.92
C GLU A 102 -0.86 -11.50 5.33
N ILE A 103 -0.08 -12.29 6.06
CA ILE A 103 -0.30 -12.60 7.47
C ILE A 103 1.03 -12.41 8.17
N GLY A 104 1.07 -11.61 9.22
CA GLY A 104 2.31 -11.37 9.95
C GLY A 104 2.13 -10.61 11.25
N GLY A 105 3.24 -10.10 11.75
CA GLY A 105 3.28 -9.35 12.99
C GLY A 105 4.40 -8.32 13.02
N ILE A 106 4.38 -7.50 14.07
CA ILE A 106 5.36 -6.44 14.29
C ILE A 106 5.88 -6.58 15.73
N PHE A 107 7.19 -6.69 15.87
CA PHE A 107 7.88 -6.65 17.15
C PHE A 107 8.33 -5.22 17.45
N ASN A 108 7.75 -4.59 18.48
CA ASN A 108 8.00 -3.20 18.82
C ASN A 108 9.27 -3.07 19.66
N ILE A 109 10.30 -2.45 19.07
CA ILE A 109 11.56 -2.13 19.73
C ILE A 109 11.40 -0.86 20.56
N VAL A 110 10.80 0.16 19.95
CA VAL A 110 10.50 1.43 20.60
C VAL A 110 9.01 1.57 20.67
N ASN A 111 8.49 1.79 21.87
CA ASN A 111 7.09 2.11 22.09
C ASN A 111 7.02 3.11 23.24
N LYS A 112 6.95 4.40 22.91
CA LYS A 112 7.03 5.49 23.90
C LYS A 112 5.92 6.50 23.66
N LYS A 113 5.31 6.96 24.74
CA LYS A 113 4.47 8.17 24.76
C LYS A 113 5.37 9.38 24.91
N LYS A 114 5.10 10.44 24.15
CA LYS A 114 5.79 11.73 24.28
C LYS A 114 4.77 12.85 24.20
N ASN A 115 4.91 13.84 25.08
CA ASN A 115 4.21 15.10 24.95
C ASN A 115 4.73 15.85 23.72
N LYS A 116 3.83 16.21 22.82
CA LYS A 116 4.15 16.98 21.63
C LYS A 116 3.06 18.03 21.41
N SER A 117 3.46 19.18 20.89
CA SER A 117 2.53 20.18 20.43
C SER A 117 1.80 19.67 19.17
N HIS A 118 0.48 19.61 19.24
CA HIS A 118 -0.42 19.19 18.17
C HIS A 118 -1.17 20.37 17.60
N ARG A 119 -1.12 20.53 16.28
CA ARG A 119 -1.97 21.49 15.58
C ARG A 119 -3.42 21.01 15.62
N ILE A 120 -4.30 21.84 16.17
CA ILE A 120 -5.76 21.69 16.13
C ILE A 120 -6.32 22.76 15.20
N VAL A 121 -7.01 22.35 14.14
CA VAL A 121 -7.68 23.28 13.22
C VAL A 121 -9.00 23.72 13.85
N LEU A 122 -9.15 25.01 14.11
CA LEU A 122 -10.35 25.61 14.70
C LEU A 122 -11.40 25.89 13.63
N LYS A 123 -10.98 26.56 12.55
CA LYS A 123 -11.82 26.92 11.41
C LYS A 123 -10.98 26.91 10.14
N SER A 124 -11.56 26.43 9.05
CA SER A 124 -11.01 26.58 7.70
C SER A 124 -12.09 27.17 6.81
N SER A 125 -11.78 28.25 6.10
CA SER A 125 -12.69 28.87 5.14
C SER A 125 -11.94 29.22 3.88
N SER A 126 -12.53 28.92 2.72
CA SER A 126 -11.95 29.23 1.42
C SER A 126 -12.70 30.40 0.79
N SER A 127 -11.97 31.38 0.26
CA SER A 127 -12.50 32.51 -0.51
C SER A 127 -11.71 32.61 -1.81
N GLY A 128 -12.37 32.32 -2.93
CA GLY A 128 -11.73 32.19 -4.24
C GLY A 128 -10.64 31.11 -4.25
N ARG A 129 -9.41 31.48 -4.59
CA ARG A 129 -8.23 30.59 -4.62
C ARG A 129 -7.49 30.46 -3.27
N TYR A 130 -7.92 31.19 -2.23
CA TYR A 130 -7.23 31.24 -0.94
C TYR A 130 -8.00 30.49 0.14
N THR A 131 -7.29 29.71 0.96
CA THR A 131 -7.85 29.03 2.14
C THR A 131 -7.23 29.59 3.41
N TYR A 132 -8.05 30.15 4.28
CA TYR A 132 -7.67 30.67 5.58
C TYR A 132 -7.95 29.61 6.64
N THR A 133 -6.92 29.17 7.34
CA THR A 133 -7.04 28.16 8.41
C THR A 133 -6.59 28.76 9.73
N SER A 134 -7.51 28.95 10.68
CA SER A 134 -7.17 29.27 12.07
C SER A 134 -6.88 27.96 12.81
N SER A 135 -5.78 27.92 13.54
CA SER A 135 -5.36 26.75 14.31
C SER A 135 -4.62 27.15 15.57
N ILE A 136 -4.79 26.34 16.61
CA ILE A 136 -4.04 26.42 17.86
C ILE A 136 -3.10 25.23 17.99
N TYR A 137 -2.07 25.39 18.82
CA TYR A 137 -1.11 24.36 19.14
C TYR A 137 -1.33 23.92 20.59
N VAL A 138 -1.79 22.68 20.76
CA VAL A 138 -2.11 22.12 22.08
C VAL A 138 -1.14 20.99 22.40
N THR A 139 -0.51 21.05 23.57
CA THR A 139 0.35 19.98 24.05
C THR A 139 -0.50 18.76 24.42
N GLY A 140 -0.19 17.62 23.82
CA GLY A 140 -0.84 16.34 24.13
C GLY A 140 0.07 15.16 23.87
N GLU A 141 -0.37 13.96 24.23
CA GLU A 141 0.41 12.74 24.08
C GLU A 141 0.38 12.25 22.63
N ALA A 142 1.54 11.82 22.14
CA ALA A 142 1.66 10.99 20.95
C ALA A 142 2.40 9.72 21.30
N ARG A 143 1.83 8.58 20.90
CA ARG A 143 2.53 7.29 20.96
C ARG A 143 3.33 7.10 19.68
N LYS A 144 4.63 6.90 19.83
CA LYS A 144 5.54 6.56 18.73
C LYS A 144 5.98 5.11 18.90
N ILE A 145 5.78 4.34 17.84
CA ILE A 145 6.16 2.93 17.78
C ILE A 145 7.14 2.75 16.62
N ILE A 146 8.24 2.06 16.88
CA ILE A 146 9.19 1.60 15.86
C ILE A 146 9.39 0.11 16.09
N GLY A 147 9.26 -0.69 15.05
CA GLY A 147 9.35 -2.14 15.16
C GLY A 147 9.87 -2.82 13.91
N PHE A 148 10.24 -4.09 14.07
CA PHE A 148 10.49 -4.99 12.96
C PHE A 148 9.20 -5.68 12.57
N ARG A 149 8.88 -5.67 11.28
CA ARG A 149 7.71 -6.37 10.75
C ARG A 149 8.14 -7.61 9.97
N GLY A 150 7.32 -8.64 10.00
CA GLY A 150 7.57 -9.84 9.21
C GLY A 150 6.35 -10.74 9.12
N GLY A 151 6.30 -11.56 8.08
CA GLY A 151 5.19 -12.45 7.86
C GLY A 151 5.27 -13.24 6.56
N LEU A 152 4.20 -13.99 6.30
CA LEU A 152 3.96 -14.75 5.08
C LEU A 152 3.20 -13.89 4.08
N LEU A 153 3.53 -14.07 2.80
CA LEU A 153 2.80 -13.46 1.69
C LEU A 153 2.48 -14.49 0.62
N THR A 154 1.28 -14.39 0.07
CA THR A 154 0.86 -15.12 -1.12
C THR A 154 0.34 -14.14 -2.16
N LEU A 155 0.80 -14.30 -3.39
CA LEU A 155 0.49 -13.45 -4.52
C LEU A 155 -0.10 -14.31 -5.62
N PHE A 156 -1.22 -13.87 -6.18
CA PHE A 156 -1.81 -14.43 -7.37
C PHE A 156 -2.10 -13.28 -8.32
N SER A 157 -1.48 -13.28 -9.50
CA SER A 157 -1.67 -12.24 -10.50
C SER A 157 -1.79 -12.83 -11.90
N ASN A 158 -2.49 -12.10 -12.77
CA ASN A 158 -2.62 -12.43 -14.18
C ASN A 158 -1.81 -11.44 -14.98
N HIS A 159 -1.17 -11.92 -16.03
CA HIS A 159 -0.35 -11.10 -16.90
C HIS A 159 -0.54 -11.48 -18.36
N LYS A 160 -0.44 -10.45 -19.20
CA LYS A 160 -0.40 -10.59 -20.65
C LYS A 160 1.04 -10.68 -21.12
N VAL A 161 1.31 -11.63 -22.01
CA VAL A 161 2.52 -11.61 -22.83
C VAL A 161 2.26 -10.69 -24.01
N ASN A 162 3.21 -9.81 -24.28
CA ASN A 162 3.12 -8.92 -25.44
C ASN A 162 3.25 -9.73 -26.73
N ASN A 163 2.20 -9.75 -27.56
CA ASN A 163 2.19 -10.46 -28.85
C ASN A 163 2.49 -9.53 -30.04
N ASP A 164 3.18 -8.41 -29.80
CA ASP A 164 3.59 -7.47 -30.84
C ASP A 164 4.79 -8.01 -31.64
N PHE A 165 4.55 -8.42 -32.88
CA PHE A 165 5.56 -8.98 -33.78
C PHE A 165 6.64 -7.98 -34.19
N THR A 166 6.35 -6.68 -34.13
CA THR A 166 7.26 -5.61 -34.54
C THR A 166 8.31 -5.29 -33.49
N LYS A 167 8.06 -5.66 -32.23
CA LYS A 167 9.00 -5.47 -31.12
C LYS A 167 10.00 -6.61 -31.07
N LYS A 168 11.23 -6.28 -30.65
CA LYS A 168 12.26 -7.28 -30.33
C LYS A 168 11.66 -8.29 -29.36
N ALA A 169 11.91 -9.58 -29.60
CA ALA A 169 11.40 -10.63 -28.73
C ALA A 169 11.97 -10.45 -27.32
N ASP A 170 11.13 -9.97 -26.42
CA ASP A 170 11.39 -9.80 -25.00
C ASP A 170 10.19 -10.34 -24.20
N GLY A 171 10.45 -10.87 -23.01
CA GLY A 171 9.39 -11.39 -22.14
C GLY A 171 9.43 -12.91 -21.96
N MET A 172 8.25 -13.52 -21.88
CA MET A 172 8.08 -14.90 -21.43
C MET A 172 8.42 -15.91 -22.53
N GLN A 173 9.20 -16.92 -22.17
CA GLN A 173 9.56 -18.03 -23.01
C GLN A 173 8.76 -19.28 -22.65
N GLY A 174 8.56 -20.14 -23.63
CA GLY A 174 7.91 -21.43 -23.46
C GLY A 174 8.76 -22.54 -24.07
N LYS A 175 8.76 -23.70 -23.42
CA LYS A 175 9.39 -24.93 -23.90
C LYS A 175 8.32 -25.86 -24.47
N ARG A 176 8.50 -26.25 -25.73
CA ARG A 176 7.62 -27.22 -26.41
C ARG A 176 8.02 -28.66 -26.05
N ALA A 177 7.17 -29.62 -26.41
CA ALA A 177 7.40 -31.04 -26.18
C ALA A 177 8.67 -31.59 -26.86
N ASP A 178 9.10 -30.97 -27.96
CA ASP A 178 10.35 -31.27 -28.67
C ASP A 178 11.61 -30.73 -27.95
N GLY A 179 11.43 -30.00 -26.85
CA GLY A 179 12.51 -29.38 -26.08
C GLY A 179 12.90 -27.97 -26.55
N THR A 180 12.34 -27.48 -27.66
CA THR A 180 12.64 -26.16 -28.21
C THR A 180 12.12 -25.06 -27.28
N VAL A 181 13.01 -24.13 -26.90
CA VAL A 181 12.66 -22.94 -26.11
C VAL A 181 12.56 -21.73 -27.03
N SER A 182 11.40 -21.08 -27.02
CA SER A 182 11.14 -19.88 -27.82
C SER A 182 10.31 -18.87 -27.05
N TYR A 183 10.40 -17.60 -27.41
CA TYR A 183 9.48 -16.58 -26.88
C TYR A 183 8.04 -16.93 -27.24
N LEU A 184 7.14 -16.79 -26.27
CA LEU A 184 5.71 -17.00 -26.49
C LEU A 184 5.18 -15.93 -27.44
N ARG A 185 4.71 -16.38 -28.61
CA ARG A 185 4.02 -15.57 -29.61
C ARG A 185 2.93 -16.41 -30.24
N ASP A 186 1.78 -15.78 -30.48
CA ASP A 186 0.67 -16.39 -31.22
C ASP A 186 0.67 -15.81 -32.63
N SER A 187 1.43 -16.45 -33.53
CA SER A 187 1.58 -16.04 -34.93
C SER A 187 0.45 -16.52 -35.83
N ILE A 188 -0.53 -17.24 -35.27
CA ILE A 188 -1.64 -17.82 -36.04
C ILE A 188 -2.88 -16.94 -35.87
N ASN A 189 -3.32 -16.73 -34.63
CA ASN A 189 -4.54 -15.97 -34.36
C ASN A 189 -4.26 -14.52 -33.92
N PHE A 190 -3.00 -14.17 -33.69
CA PHE A 190 -2.60 -12.84 -33.20
C PHE A 190 -3.28 -12.45 -31.87
N GLU A 191 -3.74 -13.42 -31.10
CA GLU A 191 -4.43 -13.17 -29.84
C GLU A 191 -3.45 -12.88 -28.70
N THR A 192 -3.94 -12.26 -27.64
CA THR A 192 -3.15 -12.03 -26.43
C THR A 192 -2.94 -13.34 -25.69
N ILE A 193 -1.69 -13.68 -25.37
CA ILE A 193 -1.36 -14.84 -24.55
C ILE A 193 -1.37 -14.41 -23.08
N ASN A 194 -2.10 -15.13 -22.23
CA ASN A 194 -2.19 -14.84 -20.80
C ASN A 194 -1.51 -15.93 -19.97
N PHE A 195 -0.96 -15.55 -18.83
CA PHE A 195 -0.48 -16.51 -17.83
C PHE A 195 -0.83 -16.04 -16.42
N THR A 196 -0.95 -16.99 -15.50
CA THR A 196 -1.09 -16.70 -14.07
C THR A 196 0.23 -16.93 -13.36
N ALA A 197 0.63 -16.00 -12.52
CA ALA A 197 1.74 -16.14 -11.60
C ALA A 197 1.22 -16.37 -10.18
N ARG A 198 1.62 -17.48 -9.56
CA ARG A 198 1.37 -17.76 -8.16
C ARG A 198 2.70 -17.74 -7.41
N SER A 199 2.81 -16.87 -6.42
CA SER A 199 4.02 -16.76 -5.60
C SER A 199 3.70 -16.92 -4.12
N ILE A 200 4.54 -17.66 -3.40
CA ILE A 200 4.48 -17.82 -1.95
C ILE A 200 5.85 -17.39 -1.40
N GLY A 201 5.83 -16.62 -0.32
CA GLY A 201 7.05 -16.09 0.24
C GLY A 201 6.90 -15.49 1.63
N LEU A 202 7.93 -14.74 1.98
CA LEU A 202 8.07 -14.04 3.24
C LEU A 202 8.31 -12.55 2.96
N TYR A 203 7.89 -11.70 3.89
CA TYR A 203 8.34 -10.31 3.95
C TYR A 203 8.98 -10.02 5.29
N GLY A 204 9.91 -9.07 5.30
CA GLY A 204 10.58 -8.59 6.49
C GLY A 204 10.96 -7.12 6.33
N GLY A 205 10.82 -6.32 7.37
CA GLY A 205 10.97 -4.88 7.24
C GLY A 205 10.96 -4.11 8.55
N ILE A 206 10.88 -2.78 8.41
CA ILE A 206 10.77 -1.83 9.52
C ILE A 206 9.44 -1.08 9.44
N ASP A 207 8.82 -0.85 10.59
CA ASP A 207 7.53 -0.16 10.75
C ASP A 207 7.68 1.04 11.67
N PHE A 208 7.15 2.19 11.25
CA PHE A 208 7.17 3.46 11.98
C PHE A 208 5.74 3.98 12.12
N LYS A 209 5.23 3.92 13.35
CA LYS A 209 3.85 4.29 13.65
C LYS A 209 3.79 5.46 14.61
N THR A 210 2.91 6.42 14.31
CA THR A 210 2.57 7.52 15.22
C THR A 210 1.08 7.54 15.42
N ILE A 211 0.65 7.43 16.67
CA ILE A 211 -0.77 7.45 17.07
C ILE A 211 -1.02 8.69 17.92
N LYS A 212 -2.08 9.41 17.56
CA LYS A 212 -2.58 10.60 18.24
C LYS A 212 -4.07 10.46 18.49
N GLN A 213 -4.50 10.92 19.66
CA GLN A 213 -5.90 10.94 20.06
C GLN A 213 -6.10 12.12 21.01
N LEU A 214 -6.30 13.31 20.45
CA LEU A 214 -6.51 14.52 21.22
C LEU A 214 -7.87 15.13 20.87
N ILE A 215 -8.67 15.46 21.89
CA ILE A 215 -9.93 16.19 21.78
C ILE A 215 -9.86 17.39 22.72
N VAL A 216 -10.18 18.56 22.19
CA VAL A 216 -10.15 19.83 22.92
C VAL A 216 -11.46 20.58 22.74
N SER A 217 -11.93 21.23 23.80
CA SER A 217 -12.97 22.26 23.71
C SER A 217 -12.28 23.61 23.59
N ALA A 218 -12.47 24.32 22.48
CA ALA A 218 -11.89 25.64 22.29
C ALA A 218 -13.00 26.69 22.40
N GLU A 219 -12.76 27.73 23.20
CA GLU A 219 -13.72 28.82 23.44
C GLU A 219 -14.10 29.50 22.11
N GLY A 220 -15.40 29.63 21.83
CA GLY A 220 -15.90 30.19 20.58
C GLY A 220 -15.81 29.29 19.34
N TYR A 221 -15.19 28.11 19.44
CA TYR A 221 -15.02 27.16 18.31
C TYR A 221 -15.60 25.77 18.56
N GLY A 222 -16.02 25.47 19.79
CA GLY A 222 -16.61 24.19 20.18
C GLY A 222 -15.56 23.07 20.29
N THR A 223 -16.01 21.82 20.18
CA THR A 223 -15.13 20.65 20.30
C THR A 223 -14.38 20.38 18.99
N LYS A 224 -13.06 20.30 19.06
CA LYS A 224 -12.16 19.98 17.95
C LYS A 224 -11.27 18.79 18.32
N SER A 225 -10.76 18.08 17.32
CA SER A 225 -9.94 16.90 17.58
C SER A 225 -8.85 16.66 16.55
N ASN A 226 -7.79 15.97 16.99
CA ASN A 226 -6.71 15.44 16.17
C ASN A 226 -6.54 13.97 16.51
N LYS A 227 -7.22 13.12 15.73
CA LYS A 227 -7.35 11.68 15.93
C LYS A 227 -6.73 10.97 14.73
N ILE A 228 -5.41 10.84 14.72
CA ILE A 228 -4.67 10.37 13.55
C ILE A 228 -3.71 9.26 13.95
N MET A 229 -3.76 8.16 13.21
CA MET A 229 -2.71 7.15 13.17
C MET A 229 -2.04 7.20 11.80
N ASN A 230 -0.74 7.46 11.79
CA ASN A 230 0.10 7.36 10.60
C ASN A 230 1.01 6.15 10.75
N ASN A 231 1.08 5.34 9.72
CA ASN A 231 2.03 4.25 9.62
C ASN A 231 2.88 4.39 8.36
N PHE A 232 4.18 4.22 8.48
CA PHE A 232 5.13 4.16 7.37
C PHE A 232 5.99 2.92 7.54
N TYR A 233 6.23 2.19 6.46
CA TYR A 233 7.04 0.97 6.55
C TYR A 233 7.86 0.73 5.28
N LEU A 234 8.92 -0.06 5.44
CA LEU A 234 9.80 -0.50 4.36
C LEU A 234 10.06 -2.00 4.52
N ASP A 235 9.74 -2.77 3.48
CA ASP A 235 9.86 -4.22 3.43
C ASP A 235 10.83 -4.67 2.35
N VAL A 236 11.53 -5.77 2.65
CA VAL A 236 12.11 -6.69 1.67
C VAL A 236 11.15 -7.86 1.50
N LEU A 237 10.93 -8.26 0.25
CA LEU A 237 10.03 -9.34 -0.13
C LEU A 237 10.88 -10.49 -0.69
N PHE A 238 10.62 -11.71 -0.25
CA PHE A 238 11.32 -12.92 -0.70
C PHE A 238 10.33 -14.00 -1.09
N THR A 239 10.20 -14.31 -2.38
CA THR A 239 9.30 -15.34 -2.91
C THR A 239 10.08 -16.42 -3.65
N PRO A 240 10.55 -17.47 -2.96
CA PRO A 240 11.29 -18.55 -3.60
C PRO A 240 10.36 -19.47 -4.42
N LEU A 241 9.10 -19.61 -4.00
CA LEU A 241 8.13 -20.49 -4.64
C LEU A 241 7.29 -19.67 -5.61
N VAL A 242 7.59 -19.80 -6.89
CA VAL A 242 6.89 -19.09 -7.98
C VAL A 242 6.49 -20.12 -9.01
N LYS A 243 5.21 -20.16 -9.37
CA LYS A 243 4.69 -21.02 -10.43
C LYS A 243 4.00 -20.17 -11.49
N TYR A 244 4.30 -20.44 -12.76
CA TYR A 244 3.59 -19.87 -13.89
C TYR A 244 2.70 -20.95 -14.51
N ASP A 245 1.45 -20.61 -14.79
CA ASP A 245 0.52 -21.47 -15.53
C ASP A 245 0.00 -20.70 -16.75
N LEU A 246 0.20 -21.27 -17.94
CA LEU A 246 -0.28 -20.68 -19.20
C LEU A 246 -1.82 -20.75 -19.26
N LYS A 247 -2.46 -19.71 -19.79
CA LYS A 247 -3.91 -19.60 -19.92
C LYS A 247 -4.25 -19.27 -21.36
N LEU A 248 -4.71 -20.29 -22.06
CA LEU A 248 -4.96 -20.27 -23.49
C LEU A 248 -6.38 -19.82 -23.78
N ASN A 249 -6.53 -19.01 -24.82
CA ASN A 249 -7.82 -18.78 -25.46
C ASN A 249 -8.22 -20.00 -26.31
N THR A 250 -9.49 -20.05 -26.73
CA THR A 250 -10.03 -21.14 -27.55
C THR A 250 -9.23 -21.37 -28.84
N GLY A 251 -8.74 -20.31 -29.49
CA GLY A 251 -7.91 -20.41 -30.70
C GLY A 251 -6.48 -20.92 -30.47
N GLN A 252 -6.02 -20.93 -29.22
CA GLN A 252 -4.61 -21.20 -28.86
C GLN A 252 -4.38 -22.66 -28.41
N ALA A 253 -5.28 -23.58 -28.74
CA ALA A 253 -5.18 -25.00 -28.34
C ALA A 253 -3.84 -25.65 -28.74
N TYR A 254 -3.21 -25.19 -29.83
CA TYR A 254 -1.90 -25.64 -30.30
C TYR A 254 -0.76 -25.35 -29.30
N MET A 255 -0.96 -24.46 -28.32
CA MET A 255 -0.01 -24.13 -27.27
C MET A 255 -0.22 -24.93 -25.96
N SER A 256 -1.16 -25.89 -25.94
CA SER A 256 -1.52 -26.67 -24.73
C SER A 256 -0.35 -27.42 -24.09
N ASN A 257 0.65 -27.82 -24.87
CA ASN A 257 1.84 -28.55 -24.42
C ASN A 257 3.07 -27.65 -24.21
N VAL A 258 2.88 -26.34 -24.10
CA VAL A 258 3.98 -25.39 -23.87
C VAL A 258 4.16 -25.15 -22.37
N ASP A 259 5.32 -25.55 -21.84
CA ASP A 259 5.69 -25.27 -20.45
C ASP A 259 6.35 -23.89 -20.34
N ILE A 260 5.83 -23.06 -19.44
CA ILE A 260 6.34 -21.71 -19.15
C ILE A 260 7.02 -21.65 -17.78
N ASN A 261 7.00 -22.73 -17.02
CA ASN A 261 7.65 -22.85 -15.71
C ASN A 261 9.11 -23.27 -15.85
N ILE A 262 9.82 -22.71 -16.84
CA ILE A 262 11.20 -23.07 -17.21
C ILE A 262 12.25 -22.15 -16.57
N PRO A 263 13.52 -22.58 -16.45
CA PRO A 263 14.60 -21.77 -15.84
C PRO A 263 14.92 -20.47 -16.58
N GLU A 264 14.71 -20.43 -17.89
CA GLU A 264 15.03 -19.28 -18.75
C GLU A 264 14.13 -18.07 -18.45
N ASN A 265 12.92 -18.33 -17.93
CA ASN A 265 12.05 -17.31 -17.35
C ASN A 265 12.58 -16.88 -15.98
N LYS A 266 13.64 -16.06 -15.97
CA LYS A 266 14.32 -15.55 -14.77
C LYS A 266 13.33 -14.94 -13.78
N ARG A 267 13.03 -15.68 -12.71
CA ARG A 267 12.10 -15.26 -11.67
C ARG A 267 12.82 -14.32 -10.70
N LYS A 268 12.30 -13.12 -10.51
CA LYS A 268 12.82 -12.22 -9.46
C LYS A 268 12.38 -12.73 -8.11
N ILE A 269 13.24 -13.45 -7.40
CA ILE A 269 12.91 -13.97 -6.06
C ILE A 269 12.91 -12.89 -4.97
N LEU A 270 13.59 -11.77 -5.22
CA LEU A 270 13.70 -10.64 -4.30
C LEU A 270 12.95 -9.41 -4.82
N GLY A 271 12.32 -8.72 -3.89
CA GLY A 271 11.59 -7.49 -4.10
C GLY A 271 11.69 -6.58 -2.89
N TRP A 272 11.08 -5.41 -3.00
CA TRP A 272 11.02 -4.44 -1.92
C TRP A 272 9.72 -3.66 -2.02
N ARG A 273 9.26 -3.11 -0.90
CA ARG A 273 8.05 -2.29 -0.85
C ARG A 273 8.20 -1.20 0.19
N LEU A 274 7.82 0.01 -0.19
CA LEU A 274 7.57 1.12 0.72
C LEU A 274 6.06 1.31 0.83
N GLY A 275 5.55 1.49 2.04
CA GLY A 275 4.14 1.79 2.25
C GLY A 275 3.90 2.89 3.27
N TRP A 276 2.81 3.62 3.04
CA TRP A 276 2.29 4.64 3.92
C TRP A 276 0.79 4.42 4.13
N GLN A 277 0.33 4.57 5.37
CA GLN A 277 -1.07 4.41 5.73
C GLN A 277 -1.48 5.51 6.69
N TYR A 278 -2.58 6.19 6.34
CA TYR A 278 -3.25 7.18 7.14
C TYR A 278 -4.58 6.62 7.63
N THR A 279 -4.84 6.72 8.93
CA THR A 279 -6.06 6.24 9.56
C THR A 279 -6.59 7.28 10.53
N LEU A 280 -7.88 7.62 10.45
CA LEU A 280 -8.55 8.36 11.51
C LEU A 280 -8.77 7.46 12.73
N ASN A 281 -8.19 7.82 13.87
CA ASN A 281 -8.29 7.07 15.12
C ASN A 281 -9.64 7.32 15.81
N GLN A 282 -10.72 6.81 15.24
CA GLN A 282 -12.08 6.93 15.77
C GLN A 282 -12.84 5.61 15.57
N PRO A 283 -14.00 5.40 16.22
CA PRO A 283 -14.69 4.10 16.16
C PRO A 283 -15.07 3.72 14.73
N CYS A 284 -15.47 4.71 13.92
CA CYS A 284 -15.65 4.60 12.48
C CYS A 284 -14.96 5.79 11.80
N GLY A 285 -13.95 5.54 10.99
CA GLY A 285 -13.10 6.58 10.41
C GLY A 285 -12.69 6.30 8.98
N PHE A 286 -11.90 7.21 8.42
CA PHE A 286 -11.35 7.10 7.08
C PHE A 286 -9.96 6.43 7.12
N ASN A 287 -9.67 5.60 6.12
CA ASN A 287 -8.35 5.07 5.84
C ASN A 287 -7.92 5.49 4.43
N ALA A 288 -6.64 5.84 4.30
CA ALA A 288 -5.94 5.85 3.02
C ALA A 288 -4.64 5.08 3.16
N LYS A 289 -4.25 4.38 2.10
CA LYS A 289 -3.08 3.53 2.04
C LYS A 289 -2.42 3.68 0.68
N MET A 290 -1.11 3.79 0.67
CA MET A 290 -0.31 3.85 -0.55
C MET A 290 0.87 2.91 -0.40
N GLU A 291 1.16 2.14 -1.43
CA GLU A 291 2.34 1.28 -1.48
C GLU A 291 3.01 1.42 -2.83
N LEU A 292 4.33 1.41 -2.87
CA LEU A 292 5.08 1.33 -4.12
C LEU A 292 6.27 0.41 -3.92
N GLY A 293 6.71 -0.25 -4.98
CA GLY A 293 7.86 -1.11 -4.87
C GLY A 293 8.10 -1.99 -6.06
N GLN A 294 8.94 -2.98 -5.83
CA GLN A 294 9.24 -4.04 -6.78
C GLN A 294 8.71 -5.37 -6.24
N GLN A 295 7.65 -5.88 -6.84
CA GLN A 295 7.05 -7.16 -6.51
C GLN A 295 7.93 -8.31 -7.05
N PRO A 296 8.28 -9.29 -6.19
CA PRO A 296 8.98 -10.48 -6.64
C PRO A 296 8.00 -11.48 -7.30
N GLY A 297 8.53 -12.53 -7.91
CA GLY A 297 7.77 -13.58 -8.56
C GLY A 297 7.39 -13.32 -10.02
N LEU A 298 7.66 -12.12 -10.55
CA LEU A 298 7.42 -11.81 -11.96
C LEU A 298 8.72 -11.80 -12.75
N ALA A 299 8.71 -12.44 -13.92
CA ALA A 299 9.86 -12.46 -14.83
C ALA A 299 10.11 -11.08 -15.46
N SER A 300 9.06 -10.29 -15.66
CA SER A 300 9.11 -8.94 -16.21
C SER A 300 8.17 -7.99 -15.44
N LYS A 301 8.36 -6.67 -15.59
CA LYS A 301 7.48 -5.61 -15.04
C LYS A 301 7.14 -5.76 -13.54
N SER A 302 8.18 -5.83 -12.72
CA SER A 302 8.05 -6.02 -11.27
C SER A 302 7.66 -4.75 -10.50
N PHE A 303 7.73 -3.56 -11.08
CA PHE A 303 7.37 -2.33 -10.36
C PHE A 303 5.86 -2.20 -10.21
N PHE A 304 5.39 -1.84 -9.02
CA PHE A 304 3.97 -1.60 -8.74
C PHE A 304 3.77 -0.33 -7.93
N LEU A 305 2.59 0.26 -8.10
CA LEU A 305 2.01 1.30 -7.26
C LEU A 305 0.60 0.86 -6.86
N THR A 306 0.30 0.94 -5.57
CA THR A 306 -1.02 0.65 -5.02
C THR A 306 -1.55 1.86 -4.27
N PHE A 307 -2.82 2.19 -4.49
CA PHE A 307 -3.54 3.19 -3.71
C PHE A 307 -4.86 2.59 -3.22
N GLY A 308 -5.11 2.69 -1.92
CA GLY A 308 -6.33 2.22 -1.29
C GLY A 308 -6.96 3.31 -0.45
N PHE A 309 -8.28 3.39 -0.46
CA PHE A 309 -9.01 4.24 0.46
C PHE A 309 -10.33 3.61 0.88
N GLY A 310 -10.79 3.97 2.07
CA GLY A 310 -12.03 3.43 2.62
C GLY A 310 -12.24 3.77 4.07
N MET A 311 -12.85 2.82 4.78
CA MET A 311 -13.29 2.99 6.15
C MET A 311 -12.41 2.21 7.12
N THR A 312 -12.32 2.68 8.35
CA THR A 312 -11.71 1.98 9.47
C THR A 312 -12.71 1.83 10.59
N ILE A 313 -12.78 0.65 11.17
CA ILE A 313 -13.47 0.37 12.41
C ILE A 313 -12.41 0.20 13.50
N GLY A 314 -12.44 1.06 14.50
CA GLY A 314 -11.48 1.07 15.60
C GLY A 314 -12.13 0.60 16.90
N LEU A 315 -11.56 -0.44 17.50
CA LEU A 315 -12.08 -1.09 18.70
C LEU A 315 -11.03 -1.08 19.83
N LYS A 316 -11.52 -1.16 21.07
CA LYS A 316 -10.68 -1.48 22.24
C LYS A 316 -10.94 -2.93 22.62
N THR A 317 -9.86 -3.69 22.72
CA THR A 317 -9.83 -5.07 23.16
C THR A 317 -8.94 -5.17 24.40
N LYS A 318 -9.10 -6.22 25.20
CA LYS A 318 -8.17 -6.49 26.30
C LYS A 318 -6.76 -6.70 25.73
N GLU A 319 -5.78 -6.00 26.30
CA GLU A 319 -4.37 -6.23 25.96
C GLU A 319 -3.93 -7.57 26.55
N LEU A 320 -3.03 -8.25 25.84
CA LEU A 320 -2.44 -9.47 26.36
C LEU A 320 -1.50 -9.11 27.52
N PRO A 321 -1.49 -9.89 28.63
CA PRO A 321 -0.57 -9.70 29.73
C PRO A 321 0.82 -10.19 29.29
N ILE A 322 1.58 -9.33 28.60
CA ILE A 322 2.95 -9.62 28.12
C ILE A 322 3.82 -8.37 28.22
#